data_AF-A0A9Y2I8S4-F1
#
_entry.id   AF-A0A9Y2I8S4-F1
#
_cell.length_a   1.000
_cell.length_b   1.000
_cell.length_c   1.000
_cell.angle_alpha   90.00
_cell.angle_beta   90.00
_cell.angle_gamma   90.00
#
_symmetry.space_group_name_H-M   'P 1'
#
loop_
_entity.id
_entity.type
_entity.pdbx_description
1 polymer ?
#
loop_
_entity_poly.entity_id
_entity_poly.type
_entity_poly.pdbx_seq_one_letter_code
_entity_poly.pdbx_strand_id
1 'polypeptide(L)' 'MPNVVYSCGGLIHDGTLWLPYGSSDTRVALATVPLDALLALLEKTGGV' A
#
# COMPACT_ATOMS: atom_id res chain seq x y z
N MET A 1 1.73 16.16 11.40
CA MET A 1 2.80 16.61 10.47
C MET A 1 2.34 16.46 9.02
N PRO A 2 2.63 17.40 8.10
CA PRO A 2 1.97 17.46 6.77
C PRO A 2 2.41 16.44 5.70
N ASN A 3 3.33 15.51 5.95
CA ASN A 3 3.87 14.59 4.92
C ASN A 3 4.04 13.15 5.42
N VAL A 4 3.12 12.68 6.26
CA VAL A 4 3.16 11.30 6.78
C VAL A 4 2.08 10.48 6.09
N VAL A 5 2.48 9.33 5.56
CA VAL A 5 1.61 8.27 5.06
C VAL A 5 2.06 6.99 5.74
N TYR A 6 1.16 6.36 6.49
CA TYR A 6 1.48 5.14 7.23
C TYR A 6 0.29 4.18 7.26
N SER A 7 0.54 2.90 7.04
CA SER A 7 -0.46 1.84 7.13
C SER A 7 -0.21 0.95 8.33
N CYS A 8 -1.25 0.57 9.06
CA CYS A 8 -1.17 -0.41 10.14
C CYS A 8 -1.32 -1.86 9.65
N GLY A 9 -1.63 -2.07 8.36
CA GLY A 9 -1.84 -3.37 7.75
C GLY A 9 -2.54 -3.25 6.38
N GLY A 10 -2.78 -4.38 5.73
CA GLY A 10 -3.49 -4.47 4.45
C GLY A 10 -4.26 -5.78 4.33
N LEU A 11 -5.25 -5.80 3.43
CA LEU A 11 -6.08 -6.97 3.14
C LEU A 11 -5.88 -7.37 1.68
N ILE A 12 -5.66 -8.66 1.43
CA ILE A 12 -5.69 -9.20 0.07
C ILE A 12 -7.08 -9.78 -0.17
N HIS A 13 -7.72 -9.35 -1.25
CA HIS A 13 -8.99 -9.87 -1.70
C HIS A 13 -9.03 -9.88 -3.23
N ASP A 14 -9.35 -11.03 -3.81
CA ASP A 14 -9.48 -11.22 -5.26
C ASP A 14 -8.27 -10.69 -6.06
N GLY A 15 -7.07 -11.11 -5.65
CA GLY A 15 -5.81 -10.68 -6.28
C GLY A 15 -5.47 -9.19 -6.12
N THR A 16 -6.26 -8.43 -5.36
CA THR A 16 -6.06 -7.00 -5.11
C THR A 16 -5.61 -6.78 -3.67
N LEU A 17 -4.54 -6.02 -3.48
CA LEU A 17 -4.15 -5.49 -2.18
C LEU A 17 -4.97 -4.23 -1.89
N TRP A 18 -5.70 -4.26 -0.78
CA TRP A 18 -6.42 -3.14 -0.20
C TRP A 18 -5.62 -2.61 0.99
N LEU A 19 -5.19 -1.35 0.94
CA LEU A 19 -4.27 -0.75 1.91
C LEU A 19 -4.88 0.50 2.56
N PRO A 20 -5.50 0.36 3.74
CA PRO A 20 -5.87 1.50 4.57
C PRO A 20 -4.61 2.20 5.11
N TYR A 21 -4.58 3.53 5.05
CA TYR A 21 -3.46 4.31 5.55
C TYR A 21 -3.92 5.62 6.20
N GLY A 22 -3.18 6.05 7.21
CA GLY A 22 -3.31 7.38 7.81
C GLY A 22 -2.56 8.43 6.99
N SER A 23 -3.16 9.61 6.84
CA SER A 23 -2.55 10.79 6.23
C SER A 23 -2.43 11.92 7.27
N SER A 24 -1.19 12.35 7.50
CA SER A 24 -0.85 13.48 8.38
C SER A 24 -1.51 13.44 9.76
N ASP A 25 -1.65 12.23 10.35
CA ASP A 25 -2.28 11.96 11.66
C ASP A 25 -3.71 12.49 11.84
N THR A 26 -4.37 12.86 10.74
CA THR A 26 -5.67 13.57 10.80
C THR A 26 -6.77 12.88 9.99
N ARG A 27 -6.40 12.03 9.04
CA ARG A 27 -7.33 11.39 8.12
C ARG A 27 -6.91 9.94 7.86
N VAL A 28 -7.88 9.11 7.50
CA VAL A 28 -7.65 7.75 7.00
C VAL A 28 -8.19 7.67 5.57
N ALA A 29 -7.44 7.04 4.68
CA ALA A 29 -7.80 6.80 3.29
C ALA A 29 -7.49 5.34 2.90
N LEU A 30 -7.92 4.94 1.71
CA LEU A 30 -7.75 3.59 1.18
C LEU A 30 -7.09 3.66 -0.20
N ALA A 31 -6.04 2.89 -0.40
CA ALA A 31 -5.44 2.63 -1.71
C ALA A 31 -5.65 1.18 -2.12
N THR A 32 -5.71 0.91 -3.42
CA THR A 32 -5.80 -0.46 -3.95
C THR A 32 -4.81 -0.66 -5.08
N VAL A 33 -4.22 -1.84 -5.18
CA VAL A 33 -3.31 -2.20 -6.26
C VAL A 33 -3.41 -3.71 -6.57
N PRO A 34 -3.36 -4.13 -7.85
CA PRO A 34 -3.23 -5.54 -8.19
C PRO A 34 -1.95 -6.13 -7.58
N LEU A 35 -2.07 -7.27 -6.88
CA LEU A 35 -0.96 -7.87 -6.14
C LEU A 35 0.18 -8.29 -7.07
N ASP A 36 -0.16 -8.93 -8.20
CA ASP A 36 0.84 -9.39 -9.17
C ASP A 36 1.64 -8.23 -9.77
N ALA A 37 0.99 -7.10 -10.03
CA ALA A 37 1.66 -5.91 -10.54
C ALA A 37 2.60 -5.29 -9.49
N LEU A 38 2.18 -5.27 -8.22
CA LEU A 38 3.01 -4.80 -7.12
C LEU A 38 4.24 -5.69 -6.93
N LEU A 39 4.07 -7.01 -6.88
CA LEU A 39 5.17 -7.97 -6.71
C LEU A 39 6.15 -7.90 -7.88
N ALA A 40 5.66 -7.88 -9.12
CA ALA A 40 6.51 -7.75 -10.29
C ALA A 40 7.34 -6.45 -10.28
N LEU A 41 6.81 -5.35 -9.71
CA LEU A 41 7.55 -4.11 -9.54
C LEU A 41 8.58 -4.21 -8.42
N LEU A 42 8.22 -4.81 -7.29
CA LEU A 42 9.12 -5.01 -6.16
C LEU A 42 10.30 -5.92 -6.52
N GLU A 43 10.08 -6.99 -7.28
CA GLU A 43 11.16 -7.86 -7.80
C GLU A 43 12.08 -7.12 -8.77
N LYS A 44 11.54 -6.22 -9.60
CA LYS A 44 12.35 -5.38 -10.51
C LYS A 44 13.18 -4.32 -9.77
N THR A 45 12.67 -3.83 -8.64
CA THR A 45 13.27 -2.72 -7.89
C THR A 45 14.20 -3.22 -6.78
N GLY A 46 13.86 -4.35 -6.16
CA GLY A 46 14.63 -5.06 -5.16
C GLY A 46 15.62 -6.00 -5.83
N GLY A 47 16.71 -5.45 -6.34
CA GLY A 47 17.84 -6.23 -6.83
C GLY A 47 18.41 -7.15 -5.75
N VAL A 48 18.20 -8.46 -5.95
CA VAL A 48 19.20 -9.50 -5.70
C VAL A 48 19.66 -10.00 -7.05
#